data_AF-A0A3D0JHZ5-F1
#
_entry.id   AF-A0A3D0JHZ5-F1
#
_cell.length_a   1.000
_cell.length_b   1.000
_cell.length_c   1.000
_cell.angle_alpha   90.00
_cell.angle_beta   90.00
_cell.angle_gamma   90.00
#
_symmetry.space_group_name_H-M   'P 1'
#
loop_
_entity.id
_entity.type
_entity.pdbx_description
1 polymer ?
#
loop_
_entity_poly.entity_id
_entity_poly.type
_entity_poly.pdbx_seq_one_letter_code
_entity_poly.pdbx_strand_id
1 'polypeptide(L)'
;DGRRLGVAWVGFDDNRKAGLVGSVAALPVITDAFQYVQRSNRSSTLPDGLRYSWINQSGQIVDQSCEGAEKRPLPIDYPEARTGDCGAGDSDSQDGRWLKNWFGG
;
A
#
# COMPACT_ATOMS: atom_id res chain seq x y z
N ASP A 1 -24.18 -0.88 14.86
CA ASP A 1 -23.35 -1.97 14.31
C ASP A 1 -22.09 -1.50 13.57
N GLY A 2 -21.73 -0.20 13.55
CA GLY A 2 -20.54 0.28 12.84
C GLY A 2 -20.63 0.18 11.31
N ARG A 3 -21.84 -0.01 10.77
CA ARG A 3 -22.11 -0.16 9.32
C ARG A 3 -22.85 1.06 8.79
N ARG A 4 -22.23 2.23 8.88
CA ARG A 4 -22.76 3.45 8.27
C ARG A 4 -21.89 3.84 7.08
N LEU A 5 -22.56 4.14 5.97
CA LEU A 5 -21.98 4.68 4.75
C LEU A 5 -22.64 6.03 4.52
N GLY A 6 -21.83 7.05 4.20
CA GLY A 6 -22.32 8.37 3.83
C GLY A 6 -21.65 8.84 2.57
N VAL A 7 -22.35 9.69 1.83
CA VAL A 7 -21.89 10.28 0.57
C VAL A 7 -22.11 11.77 0.67
N ALA A 8 -21.12 12.55 0.28
CA ALA A 8 -21.24 13.99 0.09
C ALA A 8 -20.81 14.33 -1.34
N TRP A 9 -21.62 15.13 -2.01
CA TRP A 9 -21.34 15.70 -3.31
C TRP A 9 -21.50 17.21 -3.23
N VAL A 10 -20.60 17.94 -3.87
CA VAL A 10 -20.64 19.41 -3.92
C VAL A 10 -20.36 19.84 -5.35
N GLY A 11 -21.27 20.62 -5.92
CA GLY A 11 -21.17 21.19 -7.25
C GLY A 11 -22.28 22.19 -7.50
N PHE A 12 -22.23 22.85 -8.65
CA PHE A 12 -23.32 23.70 -9.11
C PHE A 12 -24.33 22.89 -9.91
N ASP A 13 -25.61 23.19 -9.73
CA ASP A 13 -26.71 22.50 -10.44
C ASP A 13 -26.63 22.65 -11.96
N ASP A 14 -26.07 23.77 -12.44
CA ASP A 14 -25.87 24.06 -13.86
C ASP A 14 -24.58 23.45 -14.45
N ASN A 15 -23.91 22.57 -13.70
CA ASN A 15 -22.66 21.89 -14.09
C ASN A 15 -21.49 22.83 -14.42
N ARG A 16 -21.56 24.13 -14.09
CA ARG A 16 -20.41 25.02 -14.29
C ARG A 16 -19.24 24.61 -13.38
N LYS A 17 -18.03 25.02 -13.78
CA LYS A 17 -16.81 24.74 -13.00
C LYS A 17 -16.91 25.38 -11.61
N ALA A 18 -16.73 24.56 -10.57
CA ALA A 18 -16.69 25.03 -9.19
C ALA A 18 -15.37 25.72 -8.80
N GLY A 19 -14.31 25.57 -9.61
CA GLY A 19 -12.97 26.11 -9.28
C GLY A 19 -12.29 25.41 -8.11
N LEU A 20 -12.74 24.21 -7.75
CA LEU A 20 -12.23 23.39 -6.66
C LEU A 20 -11.36 22.25 -7.19
N VAL A 21 -10.38 21.82 -6.41
CA VAL A 21 -9.48 20.69 -6.73
C VAL A 21 -9.55 19.62 -5.64
N GLY A 22 -9.61 18.35 -6.03
CA GLY A 22 -9.75 17.24 -5.09
C GLY A 22 -11.04 17.32 -4.26
N SER A 23 -11.03 16.73 -3.06
CA SER A 23 -12.20 16.66 -2.16
C SER A 23 -12.34 17.87 -1.23
N VAL A 24 -11.73 19.02 -1.55
CA VAL A 24 -11.62 20.18 -0.62
C VAL A 24 -12.95 20.74 -0.12
N ALA A 25 -14.05 20.57 -0.85
CA ALA A 25 -15.38 20.99 -0.39
C ALA A 25 -16.23 19.84 0.16
N ALA A 26 -16.15 18.64 -0.43
CA ALA A 26 -16.97 17.50 0.01
C ALA A 26 -16.43 16.83 1.28
N LEU A 27 -15.10 16.76 1.47
CA LEU A 27 -14.48 16.12 2.63
C LEU A 27 -14.83 16.82 3.95
N PRO A 28 -14.79 18.16 4.06
CA PRO A 28 -15.25 18.84 5.27
C PRO A 28 -16.72 18.56 5.61
N VAL A 29 -17.61 18.56 4.59
CA VAL A 29 -19.05 18.28 4.77
C VAL A 29 -19.27 16.90 5.37
N ILE A 30 -18.68 15.86 4.77
CA ILE A 30 -18.87 14.50 5.28
C ILE A 30 -18.15 14.27 6.62
N THR A 31 -17.01 14.93 6.84
CA THR A 31 -16.25 14.82 8.09
C THR A 31 -17.02 15.42 9.25
N ASP A 32 -17.62 16.60 9.06
CA ASP A 32 -18.47 17.25 10.07
C ASP A 32 -19.71 16.40 10.38
N ALA A 33 -20.42 15.91 9.36
CA ALA A 33 -21.55 15.01 9.54
C ALA A 33 -21.16 13.74 10.35
N PHE A 34 -20.00 13.16 10.08
CA PHE A 34 -19.52 11.96 10.77
C PHE A 34 -19.08 12.19 12.22
N GLN A 35 -18.95 13.44 12.69
CA GLN A 35 -18.75 13.74 14.11
C GLN A 35 -19.98 13.37 14.94
N TYR A 36 -21.18 13.51 14.37
CA TYR A 36 -22.47 13.21 15.00
C TYR A 36 -22.94 11.77 14.79
N VAL A 37 -22.23 11.03 13.93
CA VAL A 37 -22.49 9.62 13.69
C VAL A 37 -21.75 8.79 14.74
N GLN A 38 -22.47 7.97 15.51
CA GLN A 38 -21.84 7.05 16.46
C GLN A 38 -20.87 6.11 15.72
N ARG A 39 -19.59 6.11 16.07
CA ARG A 39 -18.59 5.23 15.46
C ARG A 39 -18.16 4.17 16.46
N SER A 40 -17.97 2.95 15.98
CA SER A 40 -17.30 1.89 16.71
C SER A 40 -16.06 1.49 15.91
N ASN A 41 -14.91 1.37 16.57
CA ASN A 41 -13.72 0.86 15.91
C ASN A 41 -14.02 -0.52 15.35
N ARG A 42 -13.70 -0.73 14.08
CA ARG A 42 -13.75 -2.06 13.48
C ARG A 42 -12.56 -2.86 13.99
N SER A 43 -12.72 -4.18 14.03
CA SER A 43 -11.60 -5.06 14.34
C SER A 43 -10.44 -4.78 13.38
N SER A 44 -9.22 -4.73 13.92
CA SER A 44 -8.00 -4.66 13.14
C SER A 44 -7.50 -6.04 12.70
N THR A 45 -8.21 -7.12 13.07
CA THR A 45 -7.90 -8.47 12.59
C THR A 45 -8.08 -8.50 11.08
N LEU A 46 -7.11 -9.09 10.37
CA LEU A 46 -7.28 -9.32 8.94
C LEU A 46 -8.49 -10.22 8.70
N PRO A 47 -9.30 -9.93 7.67
CA PRO A 47 -10.30 -10.87 7.19
C PRO A 47 -9.63 -12.13 6.64
N ASP A 48 -10.42 -13.20 6.56
CA ASP A 48 -10.01 -14.43 5.87
C ASP A 48 -9.54 -14.13 4.44
N GLY A 49 -8.50 -14.82 4.00
CA GLY A 49 -7.91 -14.63 2.67
C GLY A 49 -6.79 -13.59 2.60
N LEU A 50 -6.47 -12.89 3.70
CA LEU A 50 -5.30 -12.02 3.79
C LEU A 50 -4.30 -12.52 4.84
N ARG A 51 -3.01 -12.32 4.55
CA ARG A 51 -1.91 -12.47 5.50
C ARG A 51 -1.00 -11.26 5.46
N TYR A 52 -0.27 -11.01 6.55
CA TYR A 52 0.79 -10.02 6.49
C TYR A 52 2.03 -10.59 5.78
N SER A 53 2.56 -9.83 4.84
CA SER A 53 3.84 -10.08 4.17
C SER A 53 4.67 -8.80 4.16
N TRP A 54 5.95 -8.91 3.83
CA TRP A 54 6.86 -7.77 3.69
C TRP A 54 7.01 -7.42 2.22
N ILE A 55 6.87 -6.13 1.90
CA ILE A 55 7.06 -5.62 0.54
C ILE A 55 8.11 -4.50 0.53
N ASN A 56 8.92 -4.42 -0.52
CA ASN A 56 9.82 -3.29 -0.73
C ASN A 56 9.08 -2.11 -1.38
N GLN A 57 9.77 -0.98 -1.53
CA GLN A 57 9.22 0.24 -2.15
C GLN A 57 8.79 0.04 -3.61
N SER A 58 9.39 -0.93 -4.30
CA SER A 58 9.04 -1.31 -5.67
C SER A 58 7.80 -2.22 -5.74
N GLY A 59 7.24 -2.63 -4.59
CA GLY A 59 6.05 -3.49 -4.50
C GLY A 59 6.35 -4.99 -4.62
N GLN A 60 7.61 -5.41 -4.59
CA GLN A 60 7.98 -6.83 -4.58
C GLN A 60 7.85 -7.41 -3.18
N ILE A 61 7.45 -8.67 -3.07
CA ILE A 61 7.48 -9.42 -1.81
C ILE A 61 8.93 -9.76 -1.49
N VAL A 62 9.40 -9.35 -0.32
CA VAL A 62 10.79 -9.48 0.11
C VAL A 62 10.88 -10.03 1.53
N ASP A 63 12.05 -10.48 1.93
CA ASP A 63 12.32 -10.86 3.32
C ASP A 63 12.22 -9.64 4.25
N GLN A 64 11.85 -9.87 5.51
CA GLN A 64 11.74 -8.82 6.52
C GLN A 64 13.06 -8.08 6.77
N SER A 65 14.20 -8.75 6.57
CA SER A 65 15.53 -8.18 6.79
C SER A 65 15.96 -7.17 5.72
N CYS A 66 15.23 -7.08 4.61
CA CYS A 66 15.58 -6.22 3.50
C CYS A 66 15.34 -4.73 3.84
N GLU A 67 16.25 -3.88 3.37
CA GLU A 67 16.13 -2.44 3.57
C GLU A 67 14.84 -1.91 2.91
N GLY A 68 14.10 -1.08 3.66
CA GLY A 68 12.83 -0.53 3.18
C GLY A 68 11.69 -1.56 3.10
N ALA A 69 11.85 -2.76 3.68
CA ALA A 69 10.77 -3.73 3.79
C ALA A 69 9.66 -3.23 4.73
N GLU A 70 8.43 -3.19 4.24
CA GLU A 70 7.26 -2.76 4.99
C GLU A 70 6.22 -3.87 5.09
N LYS A 71 5.71 -4.09 6.30
CA LYS A 71 4.66 -5.08 6.56
C LYS A 71 3.32 -4.60 6.01
N ARG A 72 2.70 -5.36 5.12
CA ARG A 72 1.42 -5.05 4.47
C ARG A 72 0.52 -6.28 4.37
N PRO A 73 -0.82 -6.13 4.42
CA PRO A 73 -1.74 -7.21 4.17
C PRO A 73 -1.74 -7.57 2.68
N LEU A 74 -1.47 -8.83 2.34
CA LEU A 74 -1.53 -9.37 0.99
C LEU A 74 -2.49 -10.57 0.93
N PRO A 75 -3.05 -10.86 -0.25
CA PRO A 75 -3.77 -12.11 -0.48
C PRO A 75 -2.92 -13.34 -0.15
N ILE A 76 -3.54 -14.37 0.45
CA ILE A 76 -2.84 -15.60 0.87
C ILE A 76 -2.26 -16.42 -0.29
N ASP A 77 -2.77 -16.22 -1.51
CA ASP A 77 -2.35 -16.90 -2.74
C ASP A 77 -1.06 -16.29 -3.35
N TYR A 78 -0.64 -15.11 -2.90
CA TYR A 78 0.64 -14.53 -3.31
C TYR A 78 1.79 -15.32 -2.68
N PRO A 79 2.95 -15.50 -3.35
CA PRO A 79 4.06 -16.28 -2.79
C PRO A 79 4.66 -15.64 -1.53
N GLU A 80 5.28 -16.45 -0.67
CA GLU A 80 6.10 -15.92 0.43
C GLU A 80 7.51 -15.59 -0.06
N ALA A 81 8.12 -14.59 0.58
CA ALA A 81 9.54 -14.31 0.37
C ALA A 81 10.38 -15.51 0.81
N ARG A 82 11.42 -15.80 0.04
CA ARG A 82 12.48 -16.69 0.51
C ARG A 82 13.36 -15.92 1.49
N THR A 83 13.96 -16.63 2.45
CA THR A 83 14.88 -16.00 3.41
C THR A 83 16.01 -15.27 2.69
N GLY A 84 16.17 -13.99 3.01
CA GLY A 84 17.18 -13.10 2.42
C GLY A 84 16.89 -12.62 0.99
N ASP A 85 15.72 -12.91 0.43
CA ASP A 85 15.33 -12.42 -0.89
C ASP A 85 14.85 -10.96 -0.78
N CYS A 86 15.66 -10.02 -1.26
CA CYS A 86 15.32 -8.59 -1.30
C CYS A 86 14.70 -8.15 -2.62
N GLY A 87 14.21 -9.11 -3.41
CA GLY A 87 13.70 -8.89 -4.74
C GLY A 87 14.85 -8.76 -5.75
N ALA A 88 14.48 -8.64 -7.02
CA ALA A 88 15.43 -8.36 -8.09
C ALA A 88 15.91 -6.90 -7.98
N GLY A 89 16.80 -6.62 -7.02
CA GLY A 89 17.62 -5.43 -6.97
C GLY A 89 18.97 -5.73 -7.61
N ASP A 90 19.17 -5.23 -8.83
CA ASP A 90 20.44 -5.14 -9.54
C ASP A 90 21.61 -4.78 -8.60
N SER A 91 22.38 -5.77 -8.18
CA SER A 91 23.70 -5.59 -7.55
C SER A 91 24.51 -6.88 -7.51
N ASP A 92 24.30 -7.82 -8.44
CA ASP A 92 25.42 -8.67 -8.85
C ASP A 92 26.16 -7.91 -9.94
N SER A 93 27.11 -7.08 -9.52
CA SER A 93 28.03 -6.37 -10.40
C SER A 93 28.56 -7.35 -11.46
N GLN A 94 28.03 -7.25 -12.68
CA GLN A 94 28.59 -7.94 -13.85
C GLN A 94 30.10 -7.63 -13.98
N ASP A 95 30.54 -6.50 -13.43
CA ASP A 95 31.93 -6.06 -13.35
C ASP A 95 32.86 -7.02 -12.58
N GLY A 96 32.35 -7.88 -11.69
CA GLY A 96 33.19 -8.83 -10.93
C GLY A 96 33.33 -10.21 -11.57
N ARG A 97 32.39 -10.60 -12.44
CA ARG A 97 32.32 -11.95 -13.02
C ARG A 97 33.28 -12.14 -14.19
N TRP A 98 33.51 -11.09 -14.98
CA TRP A 98 34.45 -11.16 -16.11
C TRP A 98 35.92 -11.21 -15.67
N LEU A 99 36.31 -10.44 -14.63
CA LEU A 99 37.67 -10.45 -14.07
C LEU A 99 38.04 -11.80 -13.45
N LYS A 100 37.08 -12.48 -12.82
CA LYS A 100 37.25 -13.83 -12.28
C LYS A 100 37.55 -14.87 -13.37
N ASN A 101 36.90 -14.77 -14.53
CA ASN A 101 37.14 -15.67 -15.66
C ASN A 101 38.48 -15.43 -16.38
N TRP A 102 39.12 -14.28 -16.16
CA TRP A 102 40.39 -13.94 -16.81
C TRP A 102 41.60 -14.27 -15.92
N PHE A 103 41.54 -14.04 -14.61
CA PHE A 103 42.71 -14.13 -13.72
C PHE A 103 42.59 -15.18 -12.60
N GLY A 104 41.44 -15.85 -12.46
CA GLY A 104 41.27 -16.97 -11.53
C GLY A 104 41.63 -18.28 -12.22
N GLY A 105 42.84 -18.80 -11.97
CA GLY A 105 43.24 -20.15 -12.37
C GLY A 105 42.44 -21.25 -11.66
#